data_AF-A0A7Y5WF86-F1
#
_entry.id   AF-A0A7Y5WF86-F1
#
_cell.length_a   1.000
_cell.length_b   1.000
_cell.length_c   1.000
_cell.angle_alpha   90.00
_cell.angle_beta   90.00
_cell.angle_gamma   90.00
#
_symmetry.space_group_name_H-M   'P 1'
#
loop_
_entity.id
_entity.type
_entity.pdbx_description
1 polymer ?
#
loop_
_entity_poly.entity_id
_entity_poly.type
_entity_poly.pdbx_seq_one_letter_code
_entity_poly.pdbx_strand_id
1 'polypeptide(L)' 'AAAHVAAGAVLVEYVAALPAARGRGAGAAVTWAATLADPSLPAVLVASDDGRPTYERLGYLAVERWTAWLRT' A
#
# COMPACT_ATOMS: atom_id res chain seq x y z
N ALA A 1 2.08 2.84 -7.57
CA ALA A 1 1.76 1.56 -6.92
C ALA A 1 1.78 0.48 -7.99
N ALA A 2 2.34 -0.68 -7.67
CA ALA A 2 2.24 -1.88 -8.48
C ALA A 2 1.33 -2.88 -7.74
N ALA A 3 0.68 -3.76 -8.51
CA ALA A 3 -0.13 -4.84 -8.01
C ALA A 3 0.31 -6.16 -8.66
N HIS A 4 0.46 -7.21 -7.85
CA HIS A 4 0.74 -8.55 -8.32
C HIS A 4 -0.02 -9.57 -7.46
N VAL A 5 -0.57 -10.61 -8.08
CA VAL A 5 -1.27 -11.68 -7.34
C VAL A 5 -0.28 -12.80 -7.02
N ALA A 6 -0.08 -13.05 -5.73
CA ALA A 6 0.71 -14.18 -5.23
C ALA A 6 0.18 -14.63 -3.86
N ALA A 7 0.41 -15.90 -3.52
CA ALA A 7 0.01 -16.47 -2.22
C ALA A 7 -1.47 -16.24 -1.83
N GLY A 8 -2.38 -16.19 -2.82
CA GLY A 8 -3.81 -15.97 -2.58
C GLY A 8 -4.18 -14.53 -2.18
N ALA A 9 -3.32 -13.54 -2.46
CA ALA A 9 -3.57 -12.13 -2.18
C ALA A 9 -3.09 -11.23 -3.32
N VAL A 10 -3.65 -10.02 -3.39
CA VAL A 10 -3.09 -8.91 -4.16
C VAL A 10 -2.01 -8.23 -3.32
N LEU A 11 -0.76 -8.32 -3.74
CA LEU A 11 0.36 -7.60 -3.14
C LEU A 11 0.38 -6.18 -3.72
N VAL A 12 0.18 -5.19 -2.86
CA VAL A 12 0.28 -3.77 -3.23
C VAL A 12 1.65 -3.24 -2.85
N GLU A 13 2.47 -2.97 -3.85
CA GLU A 13 3.88 -2.64 -3.69
C GLU A 13 4.24 -1.28 -4.30
N TYR A 14 5.39 -0.75 -3.91
CA TYR A 14 5.98 0.48 -4.47
C TYR A 14 4.98 1.66 -4.54
N VAL A 15 4.21 1.85 -3.47
CA VAL A 15 3.33 3.01 -3.33
C VAL A 15 4.18 4.25 -3.07
N ALA A 16 4.16 5.18 -4.03
CA ALA A 16 4.84 6.45 -3.91
C ALA A 16 4.00 7.56 -4.55
N ALA A 17 4.10 8.75 -3.99
CA ALA A 17 3.56 9.98 -4.55
C ALA A 17 4.69 11.00 -4.72
N LEU A 18 4.73 11.65 -5.89
CA LEU A 18 5.62 12.78 -6.13
C LEU A 18 5.38 13.88 -5.07
N PRO A 19 6.41 14.64 -4.66
CA PRO A 19 6.26 15.68 -3.63
C PRO A 19 5.10 16.64 -3.89
N ALA A 20 4.92 17.09 -5.13
CA ALA A 20 3.84 18.01 -5.52
C ALA A 20 2.41 17.43 -5.35
N ALA A 21 2.28 16.09 -5.28
CA ALA A 21 1.01 15.38 -5.14
C ALA A 21 0.73 14.90 -3.70
N ARG A 22 1.65 15.13 -2.75
CA ARG A 22 1.46 14.74 -1.34
C ARG A 22 0.36 15.57 -0.68
N GLY A 23 -0.33 14.99 0.31
CA GLY A 23 -1.44 15.63 1.01
C GLY A 23 -2.72 15.83 0.16
N ARG A 24 -2.72 15.40 -1.11
CA ARG A 24 -3.85 15.56 -2.05
C ARG A 24 -4.57 14.25 -2.37
N GLY A 25 -4.40 13.22 -1.53
CA GLY A 25 -5.04 11.92 -1.72
C GLY A 25 -4.42 11.03 -2.81
N ALA A 26 -3.37 11.45 -3.50
CA ALA A 26 -2.77 10.68 -4.60
C ALA A 26 -2.32 9.27 -4.16
N GLY A 27 -1.69 9.15 -2.99
CA GLY A 27 -1.31 7.85 -2.42
C GLY A 27 -2.51 6.94 -2.18
N ALA A 28 -3.59 7.47 -1.60
CA ALA A 28 -4.81 6.71 -1.36
C ALA A 28 -5.45 6.23 -2.67
N ALA A 29 -5.50 7.09 -3.69
CA ALA A 29 -6.08 6.76 -4.98
C ALA A 29 -5.31 5.63 -5.70
N VAL A 30 -3.98 5.73 -5.78
CA VAL A 30 -3.18 4.69 -6.45
C VAL A 30 -3.13 3.40 -5.65
N THR A 31 -3.18 3.46 -4.32
CA THR A 31 -3.32 2.26 -3.49
C THR A 31 -4.66 1.59 -3.74
N TRP A 32 -5.76 2.33 -3.72
CA TRP A 32 -7.10 1.77 -3.95
C TRP A 32 -7.22 1.12 -5.34
N ALA A 33 -6.67 1.76 -6.37
CA ALA A 33 -6.62 1.17 -7.70
C ALA A 33 -5.84 -0.15 -7.72
N ALA A 34 -4.71 -0.23 -6.99
CA ALA A 34 -3.93 -1.46 -6.85
C ALA A 34 -4.66 -2.54 -6.03
N THR A 35 -5.33 -2.15 -4.93
CA THR A 35 -6.20 -3.04 -4.12
C THR A 35 -7.23 -3.76 -4.98
N LEU A 36 -7.81 -3.06 -5.96
CA LEU A 36 -8.86 -3.57 -6.83
C LEU A 36 -8.36 -4.27 -8.09
N ALA A 37 -7.06 -4.60 -8.18
CA ALA A 37 -6.53 -5.36 -9.31
C ALA A 37 -7.19 -6.75 -9.44
N ASP A 38 -7.55 -7.37 -8.31
CA ASP A 38 -8.44 -8.53 -8.23
C ASP A 38 -9.32 -8.42 -6.97
N PRO A 39 -10.55 -7.90 -7.09
CA PRO A 39 -11.44 -7.68 -5.94
C PRO A 39 -11.95 -8.98 -5.29
N SER A 40 -11.71 -10.15 -5.89
CA SER A 40 -12.10 -11.44 -5.30
C SER A 40 -11.10 -11.93 -4.25
N LEU A 41 -9.92 -11.30 -4.16
CA LEU A 41 -8.84 -11.66 -3.25
C LEU A 41 -8.61 -10.57 -2.18
N PRO A 42 -8.10 -10.93 -1.00
CA PRO A 42 -7.61 -9.94 -0.04
C PRO A 42 -6.39 -9.21 -0.61
N ALA A 43 -6.19 -7.95 -0.19
CA ALA A 43 -5.00 -7.18 -0.53
C ALA A 43 -4.09 -6.97 0.69
N VAL A 44 -2.78 -7.02 0.47
CA VAL A 44 -1.77 -6.86 1.53
C VAL A 44 -0.67 -5.89 1.08
N LEU A 45 -0.11 -5.14 2.03
CA LEU A 45 1.00 -4.22 1.82
C LEU A 45 1.87 -4.10 3.08
N VAL A 46 3.09 -3.60 2.91
CA VAL A 46 3.94 -3.14 4.02
C VAL A 46 3.88 -1.62 4.05
N ALA A 47 3.56 -1.07 5.23
CA ALA A 47 3.42 0.37 5.43
C ALA A 47 4.68 0.98 6.06
N SER A 48 5.13 2.12 5.53
CA SER A 48 5.97 3.04 6.31
C SER A 48 5.13 3.75 7.38
N ASP A 49 5.80 4.35 8.38
CA ASP A 49 5.09 5.14 9.40
C ASP A 49 4.30 6.31 8.78
N ASP A 50 4.86 6.98 7.77
CA ASP A 50 4.17 8.05 7.02
C ASP A 50 2.94 7.54 6.22
N GLY A 51 3.04 6.33 5.67
CA GLY A 51 1.98 5.73 4.85
C GLY A 51 0.84 5.15 5.68
N ARG A 52 1.15 4.65 6.88
CA ARG A 52 0.22 3.90 7.74
C ARG A 52 -1.15 4.55 7.92
N PRO A 53 -1.27 5.85 8.29
CA PRO A 53 -2.58 6.47 8.47
C PRO A 53 -3.46 6.45 7.21
N THR A 54 -2.84 6.39 6.02
CA THR A 54 -3.57 6.30 4.75
C THR A 54 -4.19 4.93 4.55
N TYR A 55 -3.47 3.87 4.88
CA TYR A 55 -3.97 2.51 4.72
C TYR A 55 -5.04 2.17 5.76
N GLU A 56 -4.90 2.64 6.99
CA GLU A 56 -5.95 2.53 8.02
C GLU A 56 -7.27 3.18 7.55
N ARG A 57 -7.19 4.37 6.92
CA ARG A 57 -8.36 5.04 6.32
C ARG A 57 -8.97 4.30 5.13
N LEU A 58 -8.19 3.48 4.43
CA LEU A 58 -8.66 2.64 3.33
C LEU A 58 -9.22 1.29 3.82
N GLY A 59 -9.26 1.05 5.13
CA GLY A 59 -9.80 -0.18 5.72
C GLY A 59 -8.80 -1.34 5.82
N TYR A 60 -7.50 -1.09 5.55
CA TYR A 60 -6.47 -2.08 5.84
C TYR A 60 -6.32 -2.26 7.36
N LEU A 61 -6.14 -3.51 7.78
CA LEU A 61 -5.85 -3.87 9.16
C LEU A 61 -4.34 -4.03 9.37
N ALA A 62 -3.81 -3.48 10.46
CA ALA A 62 -2.42 -3.68 10.83
C ALA A 62 -2.26 -5.08 11.45
N VAL A 63 -1.65 -6.00 10.69
CA VAL A 63 -1.45 -7.40 11.13
C VAL A 63 -0.10 -7.62 11.81
N GLU A 64 0.95 -6.89 11.39
CA GLU A 64 2.30 -6.96 11.97
C GLU A 64 3.13 -5.72 11.59
N ARG A 65 4.34 -5.59 12.15
CA ARG A 65 5.28 -4.49 11.86
C ARG A 65 6.60 -5.04 11.31
N TRP A 66 7.00 -4.57 10.14
CA TRP A 66 8.22 -4.97 9.44
C TRP A 66 9.33 -3.94 9.62
N THR A 67 10.57 -4.42 9.61
CA THR A 67 11.78 -3.58 9.58
C THR A 67 12.36 -3.59 8.17
N ALA A 68 12.51 -2.42 7.57
CA ALA A 68 13.27 -2.26 6.33
C ALA A 68 14.76 -2.09 6.65
N TRP A 69 15.62 -2.83 5.93
CA TRP A 69 17.07 -2.78 6.09
C TRP A 69 17.68 -2.10 4.87
N LEU A 70 18.58 -1.15 5.11
CA LEU A 70 19.37 -0.48 4.08
C LEU A 70 20.85 -0.74 4.33
N ARG A 71 21.58 -1.17 3.31
CA ARG A 71 23.04 -1.22 3.33
C ARG A 71 23.58 -0.02 2.54
N THR A 72 24.45 0.75 3.17
CA THR A 72 25.19 1.86 2.55
C THR A 72 26.62 1.45 2.24
#